data_AF-A0A165N426-F1
#
_entry.id   AF-A0A165N426-F1
#
_cell.length_a   1.000
_cell.length_b   1.000
_cell.length_c   1.000
_cell.angle_alpha   90.00
_cell.angle_beta   90.00
_cell.angle_gamma   90.00
#
_symmetry.space_group_name_H-M   'P 1'
#
loop_
_entity.id
_entity.type
_entity.pdbx_description
1 polymer ?
#
loop_
_entity_poly.entity_id
_entity_poly.type
_entity_poly.pdbx_seq_one_letter_code
_entity_poly.pdbx_strand_id
1 'polypeptide(L)'
;MATNIPANNFQALLNSLSGHYARVGQGRSLEEILQSYGPLSGVESQRLRSYFTSHGLNPARDLDFYGAAIFSGDVASVKDDFTSRVARLLAASDSEDDARKAAAQEIYQLTWGPTRVPVYDLILLGTLAIPDRRAQILEAARFLISEANVSVVGVDLSGSQAIYHCISTKPAFDPELAQMLYDAGADVNLRNRYGGTPAHEITQVYDVVNPESMQRSADALKWFLDHGGNVDMKDNDGAAARGSVESMRRSARVARSGVRLPMWAVLDQEDRRRQRLVDSICAFCGRDDITPKRCSQCTNALYCPKPRKCQKLDWPRHKVSCQVSRV
;
A
#
# COMPACT_ATOMS: atom_id res chain seq x y z
N MET A 1 11.51 22.21 33.92
CA MET A 1 10.57 22.74 32.91
C MET A 1 10.86 22.05 31.60
N ALA A 2 10.15 20.95 31.35
CA ALA A 2 10.31 20.14 30.15
C ALA A 2 9.55 20.84 29.01
N THR A 3 10.27 21.26 27.98
CA THR A 3 9.69 21.85 26.78
C THR A 3 9.13 20.74 25.90
N ASN A 4 7.80 20.70 25.81
CA ASN A 4 7.07 19.95 24.79
C ASN A 4 7.53 20.42 23.41
N ILE A 5 8.29 19.58 22.70
CA ILE A 5 8.50 19.74 21.25
C ILE A 5 7.35 18.99 20.58
N PRO A 6 6.43 19.66 19.87
CA PRO A 6 5.36 18.99 19.17
C PRO A 6 5.93 18.06 18.10
N ALA A 7 5.40 16.83 18.01
CA ALA A 7 5.88 15.77 17.13
C ALA A 7 5.99 16.18 15.64
N ASN A 8 5.22 17.19 15.21
CA ASN A 8 5.28 17.76 13.86
C ASN A 8 6.61 18.47 13.52
N ASN A 9 7.45 18.80 14.50
CA ASN A 9 8.70 19.53 14.27
C ASN A 9 9.92 18.60 14.08
N PHE A 10 9.83 17.33 14.47
CA PHE A 10 10.95 16.38 14.35
C PHE A 10 11.11 15.90 12.91
N GLN A 11 10.01 15.62 12.21
CA GLN A 11 10.05 15.24 10.78
C GLN A 11 10.50 16.41 9.91
N ALA A 12 10.07 17.65 10.23
CA ALA A 12 10.53 18.85 9.54
C ALA A 12 12.04 19.09 9.74
N LEU A 13 12.55 18.88 10.96
CA LEU A 13 13.98 18.97 11.27
C LEU A 13 14.80 17.86 10.60
N LEU A 14 14.32 16.62 10.60
CA LEU A 14 14.95 15.52 9.85
C LEU A 14 14.98 15.81 8.35
N ASN A 15 13.90 16.39 7.81
CA ASN A 15 13.82 16.78 6.40
C ASN A 15 14.79 17.94 6.09
N SER A 16 14.92 18.95 6.95
CA SER A 16 15.87 20.06 6.74
C SER A 16 17.33 19.59 6.85
N LEU A 17 17.61 18.68 7.79
CA LEU A 17 18.93 18.06 7.93
C LEU A 17 19.25 17.17 6.72
N SER A 18 18.26 16.41 6.19
CA SER A 18 18.43 15.57 5.00
C SER A 18 18.65 16.35 3.70
N GLY A 19 18.07 17.55 3.59
CA GLY A 19 18.28 18.46 2.45
C GLY A 19 19.74 18.90 2.29
N HIS A 20 20.49 18.96 3.40
CA HIS A 20 21.93 19.25 3.38
C HIS A 20 22.82 18.06 2.97
N TYR A 21 22.31 16.82 2.99
CA TYR A 21 23.08 15.61 2.61
C TYR A 21 22.92 15.21 1.14
N ALA A 22 21.93 15.73 0.42
CA ALA A 22 21.77 15.48 -1.01
C ALA A 22 22.77 16.34 -1.81
N ARG A 23 24.03 15.89 -1.92
CA ARG A 23 25.01 16.53 -2.82
C ARG A 23 24.46 16.54 -4.25
N VAL A 24 24.51 17.70 -4.89
CA VAL A 24 24.25 17.86 -6.33
C VAL A 24 25.16 16.89 -7.10
N GLY A 25 24.59 16.02 -7.94
CA GLY A 25 25.34 15.11 -8.82
C GLY A 25 25.30 13.60 -8.50
N GLN A 26 24.66 13.14 -7.42
CA GLN A 26 24.44 11.71 -7.19
C GLN A 26 23.03 11.26 -7.60
N GLY A 27 22.90 10.26 -8.47
CA GLY A 27 21.62 9.70 -8.93
C GLY A 27 20.79 10.64 -9.82
N ARG A 28 19.61 10.19 -10.23
CA ARG A 28 18.66 10.92 -11.08
C ARG A 28 18.16 12.22 -10.44
N SER A 29 17.94 13.24 -11.26
CA SER A 29 17.28 14.48 -10.88
C SER A 29 15.84 14.24 -10.45
N LEU A 30 15.22 15.21 -9.77
CA LEU A 30 13.80 15.12 -9.43
C LEU A 30 12.92 15.00 -10.68
N GLU A 31 13.24 15.72 -11.75
CA GLU A 31 12.50 15.65 -13.02
C GLU A 31 12.55 14.23 -13.62
N GLU A 32 13.74 13.64 -13.69
CA GLU A 32 13.93 12.25 -14.15
C GLU A 32 13.21 11.23 -13.26
N ILE A 33 13.17 11.48 -11.94
CA ILE A 33 12.44 10.66 -10.97
C ILE A 33 10.93 10.77 -11.19
N LEU A 34 10.39 11.95 -11.51
CA LEU A 34 8.96 12.17 -11.76
C LEU A 34 8.50 11.63 -13.12
N GLN A 35 9.43 11.44 -14.07
CA GLN A 35 9.15 10.85 -15.39
C GLN A 35 9.35 9.33 -15.43
N SER A 36 9.86 8.70 -14.37
CA SER A 36 10.13 7.26 -14.32
C SER A 36 9.47 6.58 -13.11
N TYR A 37 9.13 5.30 -13.24
CA TYR A 37 8.57 4.46 -12.17
C TYR A 37 9.56 3.39 -11.67
N GLY A 38 10.84 3.55 -11.97
CA GLY A 38 11.89 2.65 -11.52
C GLY A 38 12.12 2.70 -10.01
N PRO A 39 12.78 1.66 -9.44
CA PRO A 39 13.13 1.62 -8.03
C PRO A 39 14.01 2.81 -7.63
N LEU A 40 13.93 3.20 -6.36
CA LEU A 40 14.66 4.30 -5.74
C LEU A 40 15.37 3.80 -4.49
N SER A 41 16.57 4.30 -4.24
CA SER A 41 17.35 4.04 -3.03
C SER A 41 18.14 5.29 -2.60
N GLY A 42 18.45 5.39 -1.31
CA GLY A 42 19.28 6.47 -0.77
C GLY A 42 18.78 7.88 -1.13
N VAL A 43 19.64 8.67 -1.77
CA VAL A 43 19.37 10.09 -2.10
C VAL A 43 18.18 10.25 -3.05
N GLU A 44 17.99 9.33 -4.02
CA GLU A 44 16.85 9.39 -4.94
C GLU A 44 15.52 9.20 -4.20
N SER A 45 15.48 8.25 -3.25
CA SER A 45 14.32 8.04 -2.38
C SER A 45 14.00 9.29 -1.57
N GLN A 46 15.03 9.93 -0.99
CA GLN A 46 14.87 11.14 -0.20
C GLN A 46 14.33 12.31 -1.04
N ARG A 47 14.81 12.48 -2.29
CA ARG A 47 14.29 13.52 -3.20
C ARG A 47 12.78 13.42 -3.41
N LEU A 48 12.28 12.20 -3.67
CA LEU A 48 10.84 12.00 -3.88
C LEU A 48 10.04 12.22 -2.59
N ARG A 49 10.56 11.80 -1.43
CA ARG A 49 9.90 12.07 -0.13
C ARG A 49 9.83 13.57 0.18
N SER A 50 10.91 14.31 -0.07
CA SER A 50 10.92 15.77 0.09
C SER A 50 9.92 16.43 -0.85
N TYR A 51 9.79 15.95 -2.09
CA TYR A 51 8.76 16.43 -3.02
C TYR A 51 7.34 16.29 -2.43
N PHE A 52 6.98 15.12 -1.90
CA PHE A 52 5.67 14.89 -1.25
C PHE A 52 5.46 15.71 0.03
N THR A 53 6.53 16.13 0.71
CA THR A 53 6.41 17.00 1.88
C THR A 53 6.03 18.43 1.49
N SER A 54 6.48 18.88 0.31
CA SER A 54 6.24 20.25 -0.17
C SER A 54 5.09 20.36 -1.16
N HIS A 55 4.58 19.25 -1.67
CA HIS A 55 3.53 19.20 -2.67
C HIS A 55 2.45 18.21 -2.24
N GLY A 56 1.22 18.68 -2.23
CA GLY A 56 0.04 17.85 -2.00
C GLY A 56 -1.10 18.30 -2.90
N LEU A 57 -2.09 17.43 -3.02
CA LEU A 57 -3.36 17.75 -3.68
C LEU A 57 -4.07 18.85 -2.89
N ASN A 58 -4.42 19.95 -3.56
CA ASN A 58 -5.35 20.94 -3.04
C ASN A 58 -6.69 20.76 -3.79
N PRO A 59 -7.74 20.24 -3.14
CA PRO A 59 -9.01 19.95 -3.81
C PRO A 59 -9.62 21.13 -4.57
N ALA A 60 -9.53 22.34 -4.03
CA ALA A 60 -10.12 23.54 -4.64
C ALA A 60 -9.36 24.04 -5.88
N ARG A 61 -8.08 23.68 -6.01
CA ARG A 61 -7.21 24.09 -7.13
C ARG A 61 -7.06 23.00 -8.18
N ASP A 62 -6.93 21.76 -7.73
CA ASP A 62 -6.39 20.65 -8.54
C ASP A 62 -7.47 19.70 -9.07
N LEU A 63 -8.69 19.72 -8.54
CA LEU A 63 -9.78 18.85 -9.01
C LEU A 63 -10.58 19.51 -10.12
N ASP A 64 -10.76 18.78 -11.21
CA ASP A 64 -11.80 19.05 -12.19
C ASP A 64 -13.18 18.61 -11.65
N PHE A 65 -14.24 18.83 -12.44
CA PHE A 65 -15.61 18.49 -12.03
C PHE A 65 -15.75 17.01 -11.64
N TYR A 66 -15.14 16.11 -12.41
CA TYR A 66 -15.23 14.67 -12.16
C TYR A 66 -14.42 14.26 -10.91
N GLY A 67 -13.20 14.78 -10.74
CA GLY A 67 -12.42 14.58 -9.52
C GLY A 67 -13.13 15.11 -8.28
N ALA A 68 -13.77 16.27 -8.37
CA ALA A 68 -14.56 16.83 -7.26
C ALA A 68 -15.78 15.96 -6.93
N ALA A 69 -16.45 15.39 -7.93
CA ALA A 69 -17.57 14.47 -7.73
C ALA A 69 -17.13 13.19 -7.00
N ILE A 70 -16.02 12.57 -7.43
CA ILE A 70 -15.43 11.41 -6.73
C ILE A 70 -15.07 11.77 -5.29
N PHE A 71 -14.33 12.87 -5.10
CA PHE A 71 -13.82 13.29 -3.80
C PHE A 71 -14.93 13.58 -2.78
N SER A 72 -16.05 14.15 -3.24
CA SER A 72 -17.19 14.54 -2.40
C SER A 72 -18.28 13.47 -2.26
N GLY A 73 -18.20 12.38 -3.04
CA GLY A 73 -19.22 11.34 -3.07
C GLY A 73 -20.49 11.74 -3.82
N ASP A 74 -20.40 12.60 -4.83
CA ASP A 74 -21.51 12.85 -5.75
C ASP A 74 -21.66 11.69 -6.75
N VAL A 75 -22.28 10.61 -6.27
CA VAL A 75 -22.44 9.36 -7.03
C VAL A 75 -23.21 9.57 -8.32
N ALA A 76 -24.19 10.47 -8.35
CA ALA A 76 -24.99 10.74 -9.54
C ALA A 76 -24.10 11.30 -10.66
N SER A 77 -23.32 12.35 -10.35
CA SER A 77 -22.38 12.94 -11.30
C SER A 77 -21.30 11.94 -11.75
N VAL A 78 -20.84 11.05 -10.86
CA VAL A 78 -19.87 9.99 -11.24
C VAL A 78 -20.48 9.01 -12.25
N LYS A 79 -21.74 8.58 -12.04
CA LYS A 79 -22.45 7.66 -12.94
C LYS A 79 -22.79 8.32 -14.28
N ASP A 80 -23.18 9.59 -14.25
CA ASP A 80 -23.52 10.35 -15.45
C ASP A 80 -22.28 10.63 -16.34
N ASP A 81 -21.13 10.96 -15.73
CA ASP A 81 -19.86 11.12 -16.47
C ASP A 81 -19.46 9.80 -17.13
N PHE A 82 -19.53 8.67 -16.41
CA PHE A 82 -19.23 7.36 -17.01
C PHE A 82 -20.16 7.03 -18.18
N THR A 83 -21.46 7.25 -18.02
CA THR A 83 -22.46 7.05 -19.10
C THR A 83 -22.14 7.92 -20.32
N SER A 84 -21.74 9.18 -20.08
CA SER A 84 -21.35 10.11 -21.13
C SER A 84 -20.08 9.67 -21.87
N ARG A 85 -19.08 9.13 -21.15
CA ARG A 85 -17.88 8.54 -21.77
C ARG A 85 -18.23 7.34 -22.65
N VAL A 86 -19.05 6.42 -22.14
CA VAL A 86 -19.50 5.24 -22.90
C VAL A 86 -20.22 5.68 -24.17
N ALA A 87 -21.18 6.60 -24.08
CA ALA A 87 -21.91 7.11 -25.24
C ALA A 87 -20.98 7.77 -26.28
N ARG A 88 -20.00 8.57 -25.83
CA ARG A 88 -19.00 9.19 -26.72
C ARG A 88 -18.13 8.15 -27.42
N LEU A 89 -17.68 7.12 -26.70
CA LEU A 89 -16.75 6.11 -27.20
C LEU A 89 -17.44 5.03 -28.04
N LEU A 90 -18.76 4.86 -27.91
CA LEU A 90 -19.54 3.89 -28.67
C LEU A 90 -19.41 4.08 -30.18
N ALA A 91 -19.35 5.32 -30.66
CA ALA A 91 -19.20 5.62 -32.08
C ALA A 91 -17.87 5.12 -32.69
N ALA A 92 -16.86 4.87 -31.86
CA ALA A 92 -15.53 4.42 -32.26
C ALA A 92 -15.19 3.00 -31.76
N SER A 93 -16.16 2.29 -31.17
CA SER A 93 -15.98 0.96 -30.58
C SER A 93 -16.76 -0.10 -31.36
N ASP A 94 -16.26 -1.34 -31.37
CA ASP A 94 -16.92 -2.47 -32.04
C ASP A 94 -18.19 -2.93 -31.30
N SER A 95 -18.25 -2.67 -29.99
CA SER A 95 -19.38 -3.03 -29.13
C SER A 95 -19.54 -2.06 -27.95
N GLU A 96 -20.69 -2.11 -27.29
CA GLU A 96 -20.91 -1.37 -26.03
C GLU A 96 -19.95 -1.83 -24.93
N ASP A 97 -19.62 -3.13 -24.86
CA ASP A 97 -18.67 -3.66 -23.89
C ASP A 97 -17.25 -3.08 -24.11
N ASP A 98 -16.83 -2.93 -25.37
CA ASP A 98 -15.55 -2.29 -25.71
C ASP A 98 -15.56 -0.80 -25.37
N ALA A 99 -16.67 -0.10 -25.61
CA ALA A 99 -16.84 1.30 -25.21
C ALA A 99 -16.78 1.47 -23.69
N ARG A 100 -17.38 0.55 -22.91
CA ARG A 100 -17.30 0.53 -21.44
C ARG A 100 -15.89 0.27 -20.95
N LYS A 101 -15.17 -0.70 -21.53
CA LYS A 101 -13.75 -0.95 -21.21
C LYS A 101 -12.88 0.26 -21.51
N ALA A 102 -13.11 0.92 -22.64
CA ALA A 102 -12.40 2.14 -23.01
C ALA A 102 -12.71 3.30 -22.04
N ALA A 103 -13.97 3.48 -21.63
CA ALA A 103 -14.36 4.48 -20.64
C ALA A 103 -13.72 4.20 -19.26
N ALA A 104 -13.71 2.94 -18.84
CA ALA A 104 -13.05 2.51 -17.59
C ALA A 104 -11.55 2.79 -17.64
N GLN A 105 -10.93 2.56 -18.80
CA GLN A 105 -9.52 2.83 -19.04
C GLN A 105 -9.19 4.33 -19.04
N GLU A 106 -10.06 5.18 -19.58
CA GLU A 106 -9.90 6.64 -19.47
C GLU A 106 -9.93 7.09 -18.01
N ILE A 107 -10.88 6.60 -17.21
CA ILE A 107 -10.98 6.93 -15.77
C ILE A 107 -9.75 6.42 -15.03
N TYR A 108 -9.30 5.20 -15.31
CA TYR A 108 -8.09 4.62 -14.72
C TYR A 108 -6.84 5.48 -14.94
N GLN A 109 -6.75 6.19 -16.07
CA GLN A 109 -5.62 7.07 -16.40
C GLN A 109 -5.68 8.45 -15.75
N LEU A 110 -6.80 8.81 -15.12
CA LEU A 110 -6.95 10.11 -14.46
C LEU A 110 -6.05 10.20 -13.23
N THR A 111 -5.39 11.35 -13.11
CA THR A 111 -4.61 11.71 -11.94
C THR A 111 -4.80 13.18 -11.64
N TRP A 112 -4.74 13.55 -10.35
CA TRP A 112 -4.95 14.93 -9.92
C TRP A 112 -3.77 15.50 -9.13
N GLY A 113 -3.54 16.79 -9.32
CA GLY A 113 -2.56 17.57 -8.58
C GLY A 113 -1.10 17.23 -8.89
N PRO A 114 -0.17 17.92 -8.21
CA PRO A 114 1.28 17.78 -8.47
C PRO A 114 1.79 16.36 -8.18
N THR A 115 1.18 15.66 -7.24
CA THR A 115 1.58 14.30 -6.84
C THR A 115 0.92 13.20 -7.69
N ARG A 116 0.15 13.56 -8.72
CA ARG A 116 -0.58 12.64 -9.61
C ARG A 116 -1.40 11.61 -8.84
N VAL A 117 -2.26 12.08 -7.95
CA VAL A 117 -3.14 11.23 -7.13
C VAL A 117 -4.07 10.41 -8.05
N PRO A 118 -4.01 9.08 -8.06
CA PRO A 118 -4.91 8.24 -8.85
C PRO A 118 -6.32 8.15 -8.23
N VAL A 119 -7.28 7.65 -8.99
CA VAL A 119 -8.72 7.54 -8.62
C VAL A 119 -8.96 6.99 -7.20
N TYR A 120 -8.36 5.84 -6.86
CA TYR A 120 -8.63 5.20 -5.58
C TYR A 120 -7.91 5.85 -4.39
N ASP A 121 -6.79 6.53 -4.65
CA ASP A 121 -6.17 7.38 -3.62
C ASP A 121 -7.03 8.62 -3.37
N LEU A 122 -7.65 9.18 -4.43
CA LEU A 122 -8.59 10.30 -4.29
C LEU A 122 -9.82 9.91 -3.46
N ILE A 123 -10.35 8.70 -3.66
CA ILE A 123 -11.42 8.14 -2.83
C ILE A 123 -11.00 8.08 -1.37
N LEU A 124 -9.83 7.50 -1.07
CA LEU A 124 -9.31 7.44 0.31
C LEU A 124 -9.16 8.84 0.91
N LEU A 125 -8.62 9.81 0.17
CA LEU A 125 -8.50 11.18 0.64
C LEU A 125 -9.88 11.81 0.92
N GLY A 126 -10.87 11.54 0.07
CA GLY A 126 -12.25 11.97 0.26
C GLY A 126 -12.85 11.41 1.55
N THR A 127 -12.68 10.11 1.83
CA THR A 127 -13.22 9.50 3.06
C THR A 127 -12.63 10.10 4.34
N LEU A 128 -11.39 10.60 4.26
CA LEU A 128 -10.71 11.26 5.37
C LEU A 128 -11.08 12.75 5.50
N ALA A 129 -11.25 13.44 4.38
CA ALA A 129 -11.56 14.88 4.36
C ALA A 129 -13.04 15.18 4.65
N ILE A 130 -13.95 14.29 4.26
CA ILE A 130 -15.40 14.52 4.34
C ILE A 130 -16.07 13.29 4.98
N PRO A 131 -15.84 13.03 6.29
CA PRO A 131 -16.34 11.83 6.96
C PRO A 131 -17.87 11.68 6.90
N ASP A 132 -18.61 12.80 6.91
CA ASP A 132 -20.08 12.81 6.80
C ASP A 132 -20.60 12.29 5.44
N ARG A 133 -19.76 12.27 4.41
CA ARG A 133 -20.06 11.76 3.07
C ARG A 133 -19.44 10.39 2.80
N ARG A 134 -18.82 9.77 3.81
CA ARG A 134 -18.09 8.50 3.65
C ARG A 134 -18.92 7.43 2.94
N ALA A 135 -20.18 7.25 3.32
CA ALA A 135 -21.05 6.25 2.72
C ALA A 135 -21.21 6.44 1.20
N GLN A 136 -21.37 7.69 0.76
CA GLN A 136 -21.50 8.04 -0.65
C GLN A 136 -20.16 7.95 -1.40
N ILE A 137 -19.05 8.32 -0.76
CA ILE A 137 -17.71 8.18 -1.34
C ILE A 137 -17.37 6.69 -1.57
N LEU A 138 -17.71 5.83 -0.62
CA LEU A 138 -17.55 4.38 -0.78
C LEU A 138 -18.53 3.79 -1.80
N GLU A 139 -19.71 4.41 -1.98
CA GLU A 139 -20.62 4.03 -3.06
C GLU A 139 -20.05 4.37 -4.43
N ALA A 140 -19.39 5.52 -4.58
CA ALA A 140 -18.65 5.85 -5.79
C ALA A 140 -17.53 4.82 -6.04
N ALA A 141 -16.80 4.41 -4.99
CA ALA A 141 -15.81 3.34 -5.11
C ALA A 141 -16.42 2.01 -5.59
N ARG A 142 -17.54 1.59 -5.01
CA ARG A 142 -18.26 0.37 -5.40
C ARG A 142 -18.72 0.41 -6.86
N PHE A 143 -19.31 1.53 -7.29
CA PHE A 143 -19.70 1.72 -8.69
C PHE A 143 -18.49 1.59 -9.62
N LEU A 144 -17.40 2.32 -9.32
CA LEU A 144 -16.20 2.32 -10.17
C LEU A 144 -15.57 0.93 -10.27
N ILE A 145 -15.52 0.18 -9.17
CA ILE A 145 -14.97 -1.17 -9.13
C ILE A 145 -15.89 -2.18 -9.83
N SER A 146 -17.17 -2.21 -9.49
CA SER A 146 -18.04 -3.34 -9.80
C SER A 146 -18.89 -3.14 -11.06
N GLU A 147 -19.32 -1.90 -11.33
CA GLU A 147 -20.19 -1.59 -12.47
C GLU A 147 -19.40 -0.99 -13.64
N ALA A 148 -18.49 -0.06 -13.36
CA ALA A 148 -17.63 0.56 -14.37
C ALA A 148 -16.39 -0.29 -14.69
N ASN A 149 -16.03 -1.24 -13.82
CA ASN A 149 -14.86 -2.13 -13.98
C ASN A 149 -13.53 -1.35 -14.17
N VAL A 150 -13.38 -0.25 -13.44
CA VAL A 150 -12.13 0.52 -13.37
C VAL A 150 -11.10 -0.30 -12.59
N SER A 151 -9.92 -0.47 -13.18
CA SER A 151 -8.86 -1.29 -12.59
C SER A 151 -8.30 -0.68 -11.30
N VAL A 152 -8.20 -1.49 -10.24
CA VAL A 152 -7.66 -1.06 -8.93
C VAL A 152 -6.14 -1.15 -8.83
N VAL A 153 -5.46 -1.67 -9.85
CA VAL A 153 -4.01 -1.99 -9.75
C VAL A 153 -3.08 -0.82 -10.10
N GLY A 154 -3.64 0.36 -10.37
CA GLY A 154 -2.89 1.58 -10.67
C GLY A 154 -2.05 2.03 -9.47
N VAL A 155 -0.93 2.70 -9.74
CA VAL A 155 0.01 3.15 -8.71
C VAL A 155 0.21 4.66 -8.75
N ASP A 156 0.41 5.25 -7.58
CA ASP A 156 0.82 6.64 -7.44
C ASP A 156 2.29 6.87 -7.86
N LEU A 157 2.76 8.12 -7.73
CA LEU A 157 4.16 8.47 -8.00
C LEU A 157 5.17 7.72 -7.12
N SER A 158 4.77 7.25 -5.95
CA SER A 158 5.61 6.42 -5.07
C SER A 158 5.66 4.97 -5.53
N GLY A 159 4.83 4.55 -6.49
CA GLY A 159 4.66 3.17 -6.93
C GLY A 159 3.74 2.34 -6.04
N SER A 160 2.94 3.00 -5.20
CA SER A 160 2.01 2.35 -4.28
C SER A 160 0.62 2.25 -4.91
N GLN A 161 -0.03 1.09 -4.82
CA GLN A 161 -1.46 0.95 -5.10
C GLN A 161 -2.27 1.57 -3.95
N ALA A 162 -3.51 1.99 -4.19
CA ALA A 162 -4.36 2.59 -3.16
C ALA A 162 -4.55 1.71 -1.91
N ILE A 163 -4.57 0.38 -2.06
CA ILE A 163 -4.62 -0.56 -0.93
C ILE A 163 -3.46 -0.35 0.05
N TYR A 164 -2.29 0.09 -0.44
CA TYR A 164 -1.13 0.39 0.41
C TYR A 164 -1.47 1.48 1.42
N HIS A 165 -2.03 2.59 0.96
CA HIS A 165 -2.37 3.75 1.78
C HIS A 165 -3.59 3.50 2.68
N CYS A 166 -4.48 2.59 2.27
CA CYS A 166 -5.62 2.18 3.09
C CYS A 166 -5.19 1.42 4.35
N ILE A 167 -4.04 0.73 4.33
CA ILE A 167 -3.62 -0.14 5.44
C ILE A 167 -2.29 0.27 6.09
N SER A 168 -1.56 1.24 5.54
CA SER A 168 -0.25 1.69 6.05
C SER A 168 -0.32 2.39 7.41
N THR A 169 -1.52 2.72 7.93
CA THR A 169 -1.79 3.60 9.09
C THR A 169 -1.37 5.07 8.92
N LYS A 170 -0.79 5.42 7.77
CA LYS A 170 -0.38 6.78 7.36
C LYS A 170 -0.80 6.96 5.89
N PRO A 171 -1.90 7.67 5.60
CA PRO A 171 -2.63 8.56 6.51
C PRO A 171 -3.68 7.87 7.41
N ALA A 172 -4.13 6.67 7.08
CA ALA A 172 -5.25 6.03 7.78
C ALA A 172 -5.17 4.49 7.81
N PHE A 173 -6.06 3.88 8.58
CA PHE A 173 -6.40 2.47 8.48
C PHE A 173 -7.89 2.38 8.10
N ASP A 174 -8.16 2.15 6.81
CA ASP A 174 -9.49 2.02 6.22
C ASP A 174 -9.68 0.58 5.70
N PRO A 175 -10.00 -0.38 6.59
CA PRO A 175 -10.13 -1.79 6.22
C PRO A 175 -11.30 -2.04 5.26
N GLU A 176 -12.32 -1.18 5.26
CA GLU A 176 -13.48 -1.32 4.39
C GLU A 176 -13.12 -1.02 2.92
N LEU A 177 -12.46 0.12 2.66
CA LEU A 177 -11.95 0.41 1.32
C LEU A 177 -10.85 -0.58 0.92
N ALA A 178 -9.96 -0.94 1.85
CA ALA A 178 -8.93 -1.95 1.60
C ALA A 178 -9.52 -3.29 1.16
N GLN A 179 -10.64 -3.72 1.77
CA GLN A 179 -11.33 -4.95 1.39
C GLN A 179 -11.88 -4.87 -0.04
N MET A 180 -12.55 -3.77 -0.40
CA MET A 180 -13.08 -3.58 -1.76
C MET A 180 -11.96 -3.68 -2.81
N LEU A 181 -10.82 -3.04 -2.56
CA LEU A 181 -9.66 -3.08 -3.45
C LEU A 181 -9.02 -4.47 -3.50
N TYR A 182 -8.90 -5.16 -2.36
CA TYR A 182 -8.35 -6.52 -2.29
C TYR A 182 -9.21 -7.51 -3.07
N ASP A 183 -10.53 -7.47 -2.89
CA ASP A 183 -11.49 -8.33 -3.57
C ASP A 183 -11.48 -8.07 -5.08
N ALA A 184 -11.25 -6.83 -5.49
CA ALA A 184 -11.05 -6.42 -6.89
C ALA A 184 -9.66 -6.76 -7.45
N GLY A 185 -8.78 -7.42 -6.67
CA GLY A 185 -7.52 -7.96 -7.14
C GLY A 185 -6.28 -7.09 -6.89
N ALA A 186 -6.36 -6.07 -6.04
CA ALA A 186 -5.18 -5.34 -5.59
C ALA A 186 -4.19 -6.26 -4.85
N ASP A 187 -2.89 -6.00 -5.01
CA ASP A 187 -1.83 -6.83 -4.43
C ASP A 187 -1.33 -6.24 -3.12
N VAL A 188 -1.75 -6.85 -2.00
CA VAL A 188 -1.33 -6.47 -0.65
C VAL A 188 0.20 -6.52 -0.45
N ASN A 189 0.93 -7.29 -1.26
CA ASN A 189 2.39 -7.42 -1.20
C ASN A 189 3.13 -6.60 -2.25
N LEU A 190 2.44 -5.74 -3.01
CA LEU A 190 3.12 -4.89 -3.98
C LEU A 190 4.17 -4.02 -3.28
N ARG A 191 5.38 -4.03 -3.83
CA ARG A 191 6.47 -3.17 -3.39
C ARG A 191 6.40 -1.85 -4.14
N ASN A 192 6.39 -0.75 -3.41
CA ASN A 192 6.51 0.58 -4.00
C ASN A 192 7.94 0.84 -4.52
N ARG A 193 8.21 2.05 -5.03
CA ARG A 193 9.51 2.42 -5.59
C ARG A 193 10.64 2.39 -4.56
N TYR A 194 10.33 2.51 -3.27
CA TYR A 194 11.31 2.34 -2.18
C TYR A 194 11.55 0.87 -1.82
N GLY A 195 10.84 -0.05 -2.48
CA GLY A 195 10.85 -1.47 -2.17
C GLY A 195 9.96 -1.85 -1.00
N GLY A 196 9.32 -0.88 -0.33
CA GLY A 196 8.49 -1.13 0.84
C GLY A 196 7.15 -1.76 0.46
N THR A 197 6.70 -2.69 1.31
CA THR A 197 5.30 -3.14 1.38
C THR A 197 4.55 -2.33 2.44
N PRO A 198 3.21 -2.36 2.50
CA PRO A 198 2.45 -1.63 3.52
C PRO A 198 2.91 -1.94 4.96
N ALA A 199 3.38 -3.16 5.21
CA ALA A 199 3.94 -3.56 6.51
C ALA A 199 5.16 -2.74 6.96
N HIS A 200 5.95 -2.19 6.03
CA HIS A 200 7.07 -1.31 6.37
C HIS A 200 6.59 0.00 7.01
N GLU A 201 5.40 0.49 6.64
CA GLU A 201 4.80 1.69 7.23
C GLU A 201 3.97 1.36 8.48
N ILE A 202 3.23 0.25 8.47
CA ILE A 202 2.47 -0.23 9.64
C ILE A 202 3.37 -0.35 10.86
N THR A 203 4.61 -0.82 10.66
CA THR A 203 5.55 -1.09 11.76
C THR A 203 6.26 0.15 12.32
N GLN A 204 6.12 1.30 11.68
CA GLN A 204 6.61 2.59 12.17
C GLN A 204 5.60 3.23 13.14
N VAL A 205 5.65 2.86 14.41
CA VAL A 205 4.77 3.44 15.44
C VAL A 205 5.41 4.70 16.03
N TYR A 206 4.94 5.88 15.62
CA TYR A 206 5.50 7.15 16.10
C TYR A 206 4.98 7.56 17.49
N ASP A 207 3.73 7.21 17.80
CA ASP A 207 3.10 7.51 19.08
C ASP A 207 2.92 6.22 19.89
N VAL A 208 3.97 5.86 20.64
CA VAL A 208 4.03 4.66 21.49
C VAL A 208 3.42 4.87 22.88
N VAL A 209 2.89 6.07 23.15
CA VAL A 209 2.20 6.36 24.42
C VAL A 209 0.69 6.39 24.26
N ASN A 210 0.18 6.59 23.05
CA ASN A 210 -1.24 6.50 22.73
C ASN A 210 -1.67 5.04 22.45
N PRO A 211 -2.50 4.42 23.33
CA PRO A 211 -2.97 3.05 23.13
C PRO A 211 -3.77 2.84 21.85
N GLU A 212 -4.54 3.84 21.41
CA GLU A 212 -5.34 3.74 20.18
C GLU A 212 -4.44 3.65 18.94
N SER A 213 -3.37 4.46 18.90
CA SER A 213 -2.37 4.43 17.82
C SER A 213 -1.64 3.08 17.75
N MET A 214 -1.26 2.56 18.92
CA MET A 214 -0.64 1.24 19.04
C MET A 214 -1.58 0.11 18.61
N GLN A 215 -2.85 0.18 19.00
CA GLN A 215 -3.87 -0.81 18.63
C GLN A 215 -4.18 -0.75 17.14
N ARG A 216 -4.34 0.45 16.56
CA ARG A 216 -4.54 0.64 15.12
C ARG A 216 -3.43 0.01 14.29
N SER A 217 -2.18 0.15 14.72
CA SER A 217 -1.02 -0.49 14.05
C SER A 217 -1.07 -2.03 14.15
N ALA A 218 -1.56 -2.56 15.28
CA ALA A 218 -1.76 -3.99 15.45
C ALA A 218 -2.91 -4.54 14.59
N ASP A 219 -4.03 -3.81 14.52
CA ASP A 219 -5.18 -4.18 13.70
C ASP A 219 -4.84 -4.15 12.21
N ALA A 220 -4.10 -3.12 11.77
CA ALA A 220 -3.58 -3.05 10.40
C ALA A 220 -2.62 -4.19 10.08
N LEU A 221 -1.69 -4.53 11.00
CA LEU A 221 -0.80 -5.67 10.82
C LEU A 221 -1.55 -6.99 10.75
N LYS A 222 -2.57 -7.17 11.59
CA LYS A 222 -3.42 -8.36 11.60
C LYS A 222 -4.17 -8.47 10.27
N TRP A 223 -4.83 -7.39 9.83
CA TRP A 223 -5.52 -7.36 8.54
C TRP A 223 -4.56 -7.70 7.40
N PHE A 224 -3.38 -7.10 7.36
CA PHE A 224 -2.35 -7.39 6.36
C PHE A 224 -1.99 -8.88 6.31
N LEU A 225 -1.74 -9.50 7.46
CA LEU A 225 -1.36 -10.92 7.56
C LEU A 225 -2.52 -11.86 7.17
N ASP A 226 -3.74 -11.58 7.65
CA ASP A 226 -4.93 -12.35 7.32
C ASP A 226 -5.20 -12.36 5.80
N HIS A 227 -4.83 -11.28 5.10
CA HIS A 227 -5.00 -11.14 3.65
C HIS A 227 -3.80 -11.67 2.84
N GLY A 228 -2.88 -12.38 3.49
CA GLY A 228 -1.71 -12.97 2.87
C GLY A 228 -0.53 -12.01 2.68
N GLY A 229 -0.48 -10.95 3.46
CA GLY A 229 0.67 -10.06 3.55
C GLY A 229 1.90 -10.78 4.12
N ASN A 230 3.08 -10.44 3.60
CA ASN A 230 4.35 -11.03 3.99
C ASN A 230 5.28 -9.98 4.62
N VAL A 231 5.55 -10.14 5.92
CA VAL A 231 6.40 -9.25 6.73
C VAL A 231 7.90 -9.51 6.56
N ASP A 232 8.28 -10.57 5.84
CA ASP A 232 9.67 -10.97 5.61
C ASP A 232 10.22 -10.46 4.27
N MET A 233 9.39 -9.75 3.49
CA MET A 233 9.82 -9.10 2.26
C MET A 233 10.77 -7.95 2.58
N LYS A 234 11.93 -7.92 1.91
CA LYS A 234 12.92 -6.87 2.06
C LYS A 234 12.63 -5.70 1.13
N ASP A 235 12.78 -4.48 1.63
CA ASP A 235 12.79 -3.26 0.85
C ASP A 235 14.09 -3.08 0.03
N ASN A 236 14.30 -1.90 -0.56
CA ASN A 236 15.51 -1.64 -1.36
C ASN A 236 16.77 -1.44 -0.50
N ASP A 237 16.61 -1.17 0.80
CA ASP A 237 17.72 -1.03 1.75
C ASP A 237 18.00 -2.37 2.48
N GLY A 238 17.24 -3.43 2.15
CA GLY A 238 17.41 -4.78 2.68
C GLY A 238 16.73 -5.03 4.01
N ALA A 239 15.96 -4.07 4.53
CA ALA A 239 15.18 -4.19 5.74
C ALA A 239 13.85 -4.89 5.46
N ALA A 240 13.39 -5.72 6.39
CA ALA A 240 12.06 -6.32 6.35
C ALA A 240 11.22 -5.79 7.53
N ALA A 241 9.91 -5.70 7.35
CA ALA A 241 8.98 -5.24 8.38
C ALA A 241 9.12 -6.02 9.71
N ARG A 242 9.32 -7.36 9.64
CA ARG A 242 9.62 -8.19 10.81
C ARG A 242 10.84 -7.69 11.59
N GLY A 243 11.92 -7.37 10.88
CA GLY A 243 13.17 -6.90 11.48
C GLY A 243 12.98 -5.60 12.27
N SER A 244 12.16 -4.67 11.77
CA SER A 244 11.81 -3.44 12.50
C SER A 244 11.08 -3.74 13.81
N VAL A 245 10.10 -4.66 13.78
CA VAL A 245 9.35 -5.08 14.97
C VAL A 245 10.27 -5.73 16.02
N GLU A 246 11.14 -6.64 15.59
CA GLU A 246 12.08 -7.35 16.46
C GLU A 246 13.13 -6.41 17.05
N SER A 247 13.65 -5.48 16.25
CA SER A 247 14.58 -4.44 16.69
C SER A 247 13.96 -3.57 17.79
N MET A 248 12.73 -3.11 17.58
CA MET A 248 11.99 -2.31 18.57
C MET A 248 11.72 -3.10 19.85
N ARG A 249 11.32 -4.38 19.73
CA ARG A 249 11.14 -5.30 20.88
C ARG A 249 12.43 -5.49 21.66
N ARG A 250 13.55 -5.68 20.97
CA ARG A 250 14.88 -5.81 21.59
C ARG A 250 15.28 -4.52 22.31
N SER A 251 15.12 -3.36 21.68
CA SER A 251 15.44 -2.06 22.26
C SER A 251 14.60 -1.78 23.51
N ALA A 252 13.29 -2.04 23.49
CA ALA A 252 12.42 -1.91 24.66
C ALA A 252 12.85 -2.82 25.82
N ARG A 253 13.26 -4.06 25.52
CA ARG A 253 13.78 -5.00 26.52
C ARG A 253 15.09 -4.52 27.13
N VAL A 254 16.05 -4.06 26.31
CA VAL A 254 17.35 -3.56 26.77
C VAL A 254 17.18 -2.29 27.62
N ALA A 255 16.31 -1.37 27.18
CA ALA A 255 16.00 -0.15 27.90
C ALA A 255 15.12 -0.37 29.15
N ARG A 256 14.59 -1.59 29.36
CA ARG A 256 13.62 -1.90 30.43
C ARG A 256 12.43 -0.92 30.44
N SER A 257 11.98 -0.49 29.26
CA SER A 257 11.01 0.60 29.13
C SER A 257 9.59 0.22 29.55
N GLY A 258 9.31 -1.07 29.77
CA GLY A 258 7.96 -1.58 30.02
C GLY A 258 7.03 -1.50 28.80
N VAL A 259 7.48 -0.91 27.69
CA VAL A 259 6.69 -0.79 26.45
C VAL A 259 6.38 -2.17 25.90
N ARG A 260 5.10 -2.40 25.60
CA ARG A 260 4.62 -3.61 24.95
C ARG A 260 3.61 -3.25 23.88
N LEU A 261 4.04 -3.33 22.62
CA LEU A 261 3.17 -3.02 21.50
C LEU A 261 2.22 -4.20 21.21
N PRO A 262 0.91 -3.98 21.01
CA PRO A 262 -0.04 -5.05 20.69
C PRO A 262 0.34 -5.82 19.41
N MET A 263 0.97 -5.14 18.45
CA MET A 263 1.46 -5.74 17.20
C MET A 263 2.48 -6.88 17.43
N TRP A 264 3.18 -6.89 18.57
CA TRP A 264 4.08 -7.99 18.93
C TRP A 264 3.31 -9.29 19.13
N ALA A 265 2.15 -9.21 19.79
CA ALA A 265 1.29 -10.36 20.00
C ALA A 265 0.70 -10.87 18.68
N VAL A 266 0.34 -9.96 17.77
CA VAL A 266 -0.13 -10.32 16.41
C VAL A 266 0.93 -11.15 15.69
N LEU A 267 2.20 -10.69 15.69
CA LEU A 267 3.29 -11.42 15.04
C LEU A 267 3.54 -12.79 15.68
N ASP A 268 3.59 -12.85 17.02
CA ASP A 268 3.78 -14.11 17.76
C ASP A 268 2.65 -15.12 17.49
N GLN A 269 1.41 -14.64 17.37
CA GLN A 269 0.24 -15.47 17.07
C GLN A 269 0.31 -16.02 15.64
N GLU A 270 0.68 -15.18 14.68
CA GLU A 270 0.84 -15.59 13.29
C GLU A 270 1.98 -16.60 13.11
N ASP A 271 3.12 -16.41 13.78
CA ASP A 271 4.23 -17.36 13.74
C ASP A 271 3.81 -18.72 14.28
N ARG A 272 3.10 -18.76 15.41
CA ARG A 272 2.54 -20.00 15.96
C ARG A 272 1.53 -20.63 15.03
N ARG A 273 0.69 -19.83 14.34
CA ARG A 273 -0.28 -20.34 13.34
C ARG A 273 0.45 -20.99 12.17
N ARG A 274 1.43 -20.29 11.59
CA ARG A 274 2.24 -20.80 10.47
C ARG A 274 3.00 -22.06 10.84
N GLN A 275 3.54 -22.14 12.04
CA GLN A 275 4.22 -23.35 12.52
C GLN A 275 3.27 -24.55 12.63
N ARG A 276 2.05 -24.35 13.17
CA ARG A 276 1.06 -25.43 13.27
C ARG A 276 0.55 -25.90 11.91
N LEU A 277 0.47 -25.01 10.93
CA LEU A 277 -0.14 -25.28 9.62
C LEU A 277 0.90 -25.45 8.51
N VAL A 278 2.19 -25.61 8.83
CA VAL A 278 3.31 -25.58 7.88
C VAL A 278 3.13 -26.48 6.66
N ASP A 279 2.48 -27.64 6.82
CA ASP A 279 2.24 -28.62 5.76
C ASP A 279 0.94 -28.40 4.95
N SER A 280 0.23 -27.30 5.21
CA SER A 280 -1.09 -27.01 4.60
C SER A 280 -1.26 -25.59 4.06
N ILE A 281 -0.29 -24.70 4.26
CA ILE A 281 -0.39 -23.28 3.88
C ILE A 281 0.67 -22.86 2.87
N CYS A 282 0.43 -21.72 2.23
CA CYS A 282 1.46 -21.10 1.40
C CYS A 282 2.66 -20.63 2.24
N ALA A 283 3.87 -21.09 1.93
CA ALA A 283 5.12 -20.73 2.59
C ALA A 283 5.51 -19.25 2.45
N PHE A 284 4.91 -18.54 1.49
CA PHE A 284 5.11 -17.11 1.28
C PHE A 284 4.04 -16.27 1.99
N CYS A 285 2.78 -16.36 1.55
CA CYS A 285 1.71 -15.50 2.06
C CYS A 285 1.01 -16.06 3.30
N GLY A 286 1.15 -17.35 3.63
CA GLY A 286 0.53 -17.98 4.80
C GLY A 286 -0.97 -18.24 4.70
N ARG A 287 -1.57 -18.06 3.52
CA ARG A 287 -2.98 -18.39 3.26
C ARG A 287 -3.23 -19.90 3.41
N ASP A 288 -4.30 -20.23 4.12
CA ASP A 288 -4.86 -21.57 4.39
C ASP A 288 -6.22 -21.81 3.71
N ASP A 289 -6.84 -20.77 3.16
CA ASP A 289 -8.10 -20.80 2.41
C ASP A 289 -7.91 -21.19 0.93
N ILE A 290 -6.79 -21.83 0.60
CA ILE A 290 -6.43 -22.27 -0.75
C ILE A 290 -5.98 -23.72 -0.74
N THR A 291 -5.97 -24.36 -1.91
CA THR A 291 -5.25 -25.62 -2.12
C THR A 291 -3.85 -25.31 -2.67
N PRO A 292 -2.80 -25.26 -1.82
CA PRO A 292 -1.46 -24.91 -2.29
C PRO A 292 -0.84 -26.03 -3.13
N LYS A 293 0.05 -25.66 -4.03
CA LYS A 293 0.85 -26.58 -4.85
C LYS A 293 2.25 -26.72 -4.26
N ARG A 294 2.78 -27.94 -4.30
CA ARG A 294 4.17 -28.22 -3.90
C ARG A 294 5.15 -27.63 -4.91
N CYS A 295 6.29 -27.16 -4.40
CA CYS A 295 7.45 -26.83 -5.21
C CYS A 295 7.86 -28.07 -6.02
N SER A 296 7.94 -27.94 -7.34
CA SER A 296 8.26 -29.06 -8.24
C SER A 296 9.68 -29.61 -8.08
N GLN A 297 10.56 -28.90 -7.36
CA GLN A 297 11.95 -29.33 -7.15
C GLN A 297 12.15 -30.07 -5.82
N CYS A 298 11.77 -29.45 -4.69
CA CYS A 298 12.01 -30.05 -3.37
C CYS A 298 10.78 -30.75 -2.78
N THR A 299 9.59 -30.51 -3.30
CA THR A 299 8.29 -30.99 -2.78
C THR A 299 7.90 -30.57 -1.35
N ASN A 300 8.83 -29.96 -0.60
CA ASN A 300 8.67 -29.54 0.79
C ASN A 300 7.89 -28.22 0.94
N ALA A 301 8.17 -27.23 0.09
CA ALA A 301 7.50 -25.93 0.16
C ALA A 301 6.17 -25.93 -0.60
N LEU A 302 5.17 -25.25 -0.04
CA LEU A 302 3.83 -25.10 -0.58
C LEU A 302 3.58 -23.65 -1.00
N TYR A 303 2.94 -23.44 -2.15
CA TYR A 303 2.68 -22.10 -2.69
C TYR A 303 1.28 -21.96 -3.27
N CYS A 304 0.76 -20.74 -3.27
CA CYS A 304 -0.49 -20.43 -3.97
C CYS A 304 -0.41 -20.83 -5.44
N PRO A 305 -1.50 -21.38 -6.01
CA PRO A 305 -1.61 -21.55 -7.45
C PRO A 305 -1.69 -20.18 -8.15
N LYS A 306 -1.57 -20.20 -9.49
CA LYS A 306 -1.88 -19.03 -10.32
C LYS A 306 -3.28 -18.50 -9.99
N PRO A 307 -3.51 -17.17 -10.09
CA PRO A 307 -2.62 -16.16 -10.66
C PRO A 307 -1.55 -15.61 -9.71
N ARG A 308 -1.58 -15.97 -8.42
CA ARG A 308 -0.60 -15.46 -7.44
C ARG A 308 0.82 -15.93 -7.77
N LYS A 309 1.79 -15.05 -7.53
CA LYS A 309 3.21 -15.26 -7.86
C LYS A 309 4.04 -15.62 -6.62
N CYS A 310 3.42 -16.22 -5.60
CA CYS A 310 4.04 -16.51 -4.30
C CYS A 310 5.37 -17.27 -4.41
N GLN A 311 5.45 -18.33 -5.21
CA GLN A 311 6.71 -19.07 -5.41
C GLN A 311 7.80 -18.20 -6.04
N LYS A 312 7.44 -17.39 -7.05
CA LYS A 312 8.38 -16.49 -7.73
C LYS A 312 8.90 -15.42 -6.77
N LEU A 313 8.02 -14.87 -5.93
CA LEU A 313 8.37 -13.84 -4.94
C LEU A 313 9.21 -14.42 -3.79
N ASP A 314 8.97 -15.66 -3.37
CA ASP A 314 9.76 -16.33 -2.32
C ASP A 314 11.10 -16.89 -2.84
N TRP A 315 11.26 -17.05 -4.15
CA TRP A 315 12.40 -17.74 -4.75
C TRP A 315 13.78 -17.24 -4.27
N PRO A 316 14.05 -15.93 -4.13
CA PRO A 316 15.32 -15.45 -3.60
C PRO A 316 15.68 -16.03 -2.23
N ARG A 317 14.68 -16.32 -1.39
CA ARG A 317 14.84 -16.96 -0.06
C ARG A 317 14.82 -18.49 -0.17
N HIS A 318 13.83 -19.04 -0.87
CA HIS A 318 13.60 -20.48 -0.94
C HIS A 318 14.70 -21.23 -1.72
N LYS A 319 15.34 -20.60 -2.71
CA LYS A 319 16.34 -21.26 -3.56
C LYS A 319 17.41 -22.01 -2.75
N VAL A 320 17.88 -21.41 -1.65
CA VAL A 320 18.92 -22.00 -0.79
C VAL A 320 18.43 -23.30 -0.15
N SER A 321 17.26 -23.29 0.51
CA SER A 321 16.73 -24.49 1.16
C SER A 321 16.21 -25.54 0.17
N CYS A 322 15.71 -25.11 -0.99
CA CYS A 322 15.27 -25.97 -2.07
C CYS A 322 16.42 -26.82 -2.64
N GLN A 323 17.62 -26.23 -2.78
CA GLN A 323 18.80 -26.92 -3.30
C GLN A 323 19.36 -27.96 -2.33
N VAL A 324 19.30 -27.67 -1.02
CA VAL A 324 19.76 -28.61 0.03
C VAL A 324 18.83 -29.81 0.16
N SER A 325 17.53 -29.62 -0.06
CA SER A 325 16.52 -30.68 0.05
C SER A 325 16.45 -31.62 -1.17
N ARG A 326 17.37 -31.48 -2.14
CA ARG A 326 17.34 -32.19 -3.43
C ARG A 326 17.99 -33.59 -3.37
N VAL A 327 18.01 -34.20 -2.18
CA VAL A 327 18.56 -35.55 -1.91
C VAL A 327 17.45 -36.58 -2.04
#